data_AF-A0A2V8DTU3-F1
#
_entry.id   AF-A0A2V8DTU3-F1
#
_cell.length_a   1.000
_cell.length_b   1.000
_cell.length_c   1.000
_cell.angle_alpha   90.00
_cell.angle_beta   90.00
_cell.angle_gamma   90.00
#
_symmetry.space_group_name_H-M   'P 1'
#
loop_
_entity.id
_entity.type
_entity.pdbx_description
1 polymer ?
#
loop_
_entity_poly.entity_id
_entity_poly.type
_entity_poly.pdbx_seq_one_letter_code
_entity_poly.pdbx_strand_id
1 'polypeptide(L)'
;DLGTVFTVHATLPLFDRGRPEQAMAAARRVQAEARAEALRLILRGQVAALREALIQRRASAERYRSEAVSNATEIERIARVSYDAGERGILELLDAHRLAASARVRQAALDLAVRQIEIELEFATGWEIGS
;
A
#
# COMPACT_ATOMS: atom_id res chain seq x y z
N ASP A 1 73.61 24.94 31.29
CA ASP A 1 72.57 24.52 30.33
C ASP A 1 71.45 23.78 31.00
N LEU A 2 70.25 24.05 30.53
CA LEU A 2 68.96 23.81 31.16
C LEU A 2 68.59 22.32 31.12
N GLY A 3 68.30 21.73 32.27
CA GLY A 3 67.68 20.42 32.37
C GLY A 3 66.19 20.51 32.08
N THR A 4 65.77 20.04 30.91
CA THR A 4 64.36 20.00 30.52
C THR A 4 63.68 18.80 31.20
N VAL A 5 62.83 19.07 32.19
CA VAL A 5 61.96 18.06 32.80
C VAL A 5 60.67 17.99 31.98
N PHE A 6 60.33 16.81 31.46
CA PHE A 6 59.04 16.53 30.85
C PHE A 6 58.17 15.75 31.84
N THR A 7 57.07 16.35 32.30
CA THR A 7 56.06 15.72 33.15
C THR A 7 54.84 15.34 32.30
N VAL A 8 54.55 14.03 32.23
CA VAL A 8 53.33 13.52 31.59
C VAL A 8 52.27 13.31 32.68
N HIS A 9 51.22 14.12 32.65
CA HIS A 9 50.06 13.93 33.54
C HIS A 9 49.07 12.95 32.89
N ALA A 10 48.88 11.80 33.52
CA ALA A 10 47.78 10.89 33.22
C ALA A 10 46.77 10.93 34.38
N THR A 11 45.56 11.41 34.12
CA THR A 11 44.48 11.40 35.11
C THR A 11 43.90 9.98 35.18
N LEU A 12 44.37 9.15 36.12
CA LEU A 12 43.70 7.89 36.42
C LEU A 12 42.50 8.18 37.34
N PRO A 13 41.24 7.96 36.89
CA PRO A 13 40.09 8.15 37.76
C PRO A 13 40.08 7.07 38.84
N LEU A 14 40.16 7.50 40.11
CA LEU A 14 40.15 6.60 41.27
C LEU A 14 38.78 5.94 41.54
N PHE A 15 37.72 6.40 40.85
CA PHE A 15 36.36 5.88 40.94
C PHE A 15 35.77 5.73 39.54
N ASP A 16 35.34 4.51 39.20
CA ASP A 16 34.69 4.17 37.93
C ASP A 16 33.25 4.72 37.89
N ARG A 17 33.13 6.03 37.65
CA ARG A 17 31.85 6.72 37.43
C ARG A 17 31.23 6.40 36.06
N GLY A 18 31.94 5.67 35.19
CA GLY A 18 31.48 5.32 33.84
C GLY A 18 30.48 4.17 33.79
N ARG A 19 30.42 3.29 34.81
CA ARG A 19 29.46 2.17 34.88
C ARG A 19 27.99 2.58 34.72
N PRO A 20 27.47 3.59 35.46
CA PRO A 20 26.08 4.03 35.26
C PRO A 20 25.84 4.64 33.88
N GLU A 21 26.80 5.40 33.32
CA GLU A 21 26.70 5.97 31.98
C GLU A 21 26.68 4.89 30.89
N GLN A 22 27.53 3.87 31.02
CA GLN A 22 27.57 2.70 30.15
C GLN A 22 26.29 1.87 30.26
N ALA A 23 25.76 1.66 31.47
CA ALA A 23 24.49 0.97 31.67
C ALA A 23 23.32 1.73 31.03
N MET A 24 23.29 3.07 31.14
CA MET A 24 22.30 3.90 30.45
C MET A 24 22.46 3.85 28.92
N ALA A 25 23.68 3.87 28.41
CA ALA A 25 23.94 3.74 26.97
C ALA A 25 23.48 2.38 26.43
N ALA A 26 23.75 1.29 27.16
CA ALA A 26 23.28 -0.05 26.83
C ALA A 26 21.74 -0.13 26.85
N ALA A 27 21.10 0.43 27.86
CA ALA A 27 19.64 0.48 27.95
C ALA A 27 19.01 1.26 26.79
N ARG A 28 19.59 2.41 26.41
CA ARG A 28 19.14 3.19 25.24
C ARG A 28 19.29 2.41 23.94
N ARG A 29 20.38 1.67 23.78
CA ARG A 29 20.61 0.83 22.61
C ARG A 29 19.57 -0.30 22.51
N VAL A 30 19.34 -1.04 23.59
CA VAL A 30 18.30 -2.09 23.63
C VAL A 30 16.92 -1.51 23.31
N GLN A 31 16.60 -0.33 23.85
CA GLN A 31 15.35 0.35 23.56
C GLN A 31 15.24 0.75 22.07
N ALA A 32 16.32 1.25 21.47
CA ALA A 32 16.35 1.60 20.05
C ALA A 32 16.20 0.37 19.15
N GLU A 33 16.88 -0.73 19.47
CA GLU A 33 16.76 -2.02 18.76
C GLU A 33 15.33 -2.57 18.85
N ALA A 34 14.72 -2.55 20.04
CA ALA A 34 13.34 -2.98 20.22
C ALA A 34 12.34 -2.13 19.43
N ARG A 35 12.53 -0.81 19.38
CA ARG A 35 11.70 0.10 18.57
C ARG A 35 11.85 -0.16 17.08
N ALA A 36 13.08 -0.37 16.61
CA ALA A 36 13.34 -0.70 15.22
C ALA A 36 12.67 -2.02 14.82
N GLU A 37 12.73 -3.04 15.67
CA GLU A 37 12.09 -4.33 15.38
C GLU A 37 10.56 -4.24 15.38
N ALA A 38 9.99 -3.52 16.35
CA ALA A 38 8.55 -3.25 16.35
C ALA A 38 8.10 -2.54 15.07
N LEU A 39 8.85 -1.54 14.61
CA LEU A 39 8.55 -0.84 13.35
C LEU A 39 8.62 -1.78 12.14
N ARG A 40 9.64 -2.65 12.06
CA ARG A 40 9.74 -3.64 10.98
C ARG A 40 8.54 -4.59 10.94
N LEU A 41 8.10 -5.07 12.10
CA LEU A 41 6.92 -5.94 12.19
C LEU A 41 5.65 -5.22 11.72
N ILE A 42 5.47 -3.96 12.11
CA ILE A 42 4.33 -3.13 11.67
C ILE A 42 4.36 -2.96 10.15
N LEU A 43 5.50 -2.59 9.56
CA LEU A 43 5.64 -2.39 8.12
C LEU A 43 5.35 -3.68 7.33
N ARG A 44 5.90 -4.82 7.76
CA ARG A 44 5.61 -6.13 7.14
C ARG A 44 4.11 -6.46 7.20
N GLY A 45 3.47 -6.20 8.34
CA GLY A 45 2.03 -6.39 8.50
C GLY A 45 1.21 -5.50 7.55
N GLN A 46 1.59 -4.23 7.40
CA GLN A 46 0.94 -3.29 6.47
C GLN A 46 1.09 -3.74 5.02
N VAL A 47 2.29 -4.12 4.59
CA VAL A 47 2.55 -4.64 3.23
C VAL A 47 1.72 -5.90 2.97
N ALA A 48 1.65 -6.83 3.93
CA ALA A 48 0.84 -8.04 3.79
C ALA A 48 -0.66 -7.71 3.63
N ALA A 49 -1.19 -6.77 4.43
CA ALA A 49 -2.57 -6.34 4.34
C ALA A 49 -2.89 -5.66 3.00
N LEU A 50 -2.00 -4.80 2.50
CA LEU A 50 -2.15 -4.14 1.19
C LEU A 50 -2.15 -5.15 0.04
N ARG A 51 -1.29 -6.18 0.10
CA ARG A 51 -1.27 -7.26 -0.89
C ARG A 51 -2.59 -8.03 -0.93
N GLU A 52 -3.12 -8.41 0.23
CA GLU A 52 -4.40 -9.11 0.30
C GLU A 52 -5.54 -8.24 -0.25
N ALA A 53 -5.59 -6.97 0.18
CA ALA A 53 -6.58 -6.02 -0.32
C ALA A 53 -6.50 -5.85 -1.84
N LEU A 54 -5.29 -5.82 -2.42
CA LEU A 54 -5.09 -5.75 -3.88
C LEU A 54 -5.69 -6.96 -4.59
N ILE A 55 -5.42 -8.17 -4.09
CA ILE A 55 -5.94 -9.41 -4.66
C ILE A 55 -7.48 -9.37 -4.66
N GLN A 56 -8.09 -9.02 -3.53
CA GLN A 56 -9.55 -8.96 -3.40
C GLN A 56 -10.19 -7.91 -4.32
N ARG A 57 -9.58 -6.73 -4.46
CA ARG A 57 -10.07 -5.68 -5.36
C ARG A 57 -9.94 -6.08 -6.83
N ARG A 58 -8.80 -6.66 -7.23
CA ARG A 58 -8.61 -7.17 -8.60
C ARG A 58 -9.64 -8.25 -8.93
N ALA A 59 -9.84 -9.22 -8.03
CA ALA A 59 -10.85 -10.26 -8.22
C ALA A 59 -12.26 -9.68 -8.36
N SER A 60 -12.59 -8.64 -7.58
CA SER A 60 -13.91 -8.00 -7.65
C SER A 60 -14.10 -7.18 -8.93
N ALA A 61 -13.07 -6.46 -9.38
CA ALA A 61 -13.08 -5.74 -10.65
C ALA A 61 -13.20 -6.70 -11.84
N GLU A 62 -12.51 -7.84 -11.80
CA GLU A 62 -12.59 -8.84 -12.85
C GLU A 62 -13.96 -9.53 -12.90
N ARG A 63 -14.51 -9.95 -11.75
CA ARG A 63 -15.87 -10.50 -11.68
C ARG A 63 -16.92 -9.52 -12.21
N TYR A 64 -16.82 -8.25 -11.82
CA TYR A 64 -17.77 -7.25 -12.31
C TYR A 64 -17.67 -7.04 -13.82
N ARG A 65 -16.45 -7.10 -14.39
CA ARG A 65 -16.22 -7.04 -15.83
C ARG A 65 -16.82 -8.23 -16.55
N SER A 66 -16.54 -9.45 -16.10
CA SER A 66 -16.96 -10.68 -16.76
C SER A 66 -18.47 -10.96 -16.62
N GLU A 67 -19.10 -10.50 -15.54
CA GLU A 67 -20.52 -10.71 -15.29
C GLU A 67 -21.36 -9.49 -15.71
N ALA A 68 -21.21 -8.36 -15.02
CA ALA A 68 -22.12 -7.23 -15.15
C ALA A 68 -21.91 -6.42 -16.44
N VAL A 69 -20.66 -6.12 -16.81
CA VAL A 69 -20.36 -5.38 -18.04
C VAL A 69 -20.67 -6.22 -19.28
N SER A 70 -20.29 -7.50 -19.26
CA SER A 70 -20.60 -8.44 -20.34
C SER A 70 -22.10 -8.58 -20.56
N ASN A 71 -22.88 -8.83 -19.50
CA ASN A 71 -24.34 -8.94 -19.58
C ASN A 71 -24.99 -7.64 -20.07
N ALA A 72 -24.61 -6.48 -19.51
CA ALA A 72 -25.18 -5.21 -19.93
C ALA A 72 -24.88 -4.89 -21.42
N THR A 73 -23.70 -5.28 -21.91
CA THR A 73 -23.33 -5.15 -23.33
C THR A 73 -24.19 -6.05 -24.22
N GLU A 74 -24.49 -7.27 -23.77
CA GLU A 74 -25.37 -8.17 -24.51
C GLU A 74 -26.82 -7.67 -24.54
N ILE A 75 -27.32 -7.13 -23.43
CA ILE A 75 -28.65 -6.48 -23.38
C ILE A 75 -28.72 -5.29 -24.35
N GLU A 76 -27.70 -4.44 -24.38
CA GLU A 76 -27.59 -3.33 -25.34
C GLU A 76 -27.63 -3.83 -26.79
N ARG A 77 -26.90 -4.90 -27.10
CA ARG A 77 -26.87 -5.52 -28.43
C ARG A 77 -28.23 -6.09 -28.83
N ILE A 78 -28.90 -6.79 -27.93
CA ILE A 78 -30.24 -7.35 -28.19
C ILE A 78 -31.25 -6.22 -28.42
N ALA A 79 -31.24 -5.19 -27.56
CA ALA A 79 -32.14 -4.05 -27.69
C ALA A 79 -31.93 -3.30 -29.01
N ARG A 80 -30.67 -3.15 -29.46
CA ARG A 80 -30.33 -2.61 -30.78
C ARG A 80 -30.99 -3.41 -31.90
N VAL A 81 -30.78 -4.72 -31.94
CA VAL A 81 -31.33 -5.59 -32.98
C VAL A 81 -32.86 -5.53 -33.00
N SER A 82 -33.52 -5.61 -31.84
CA SER A 82 -34.98 -5.53 -31.77
C SER A 82 -35.53 -4.17 -32.19
N TYR A 83 -34.84 -3.07 -31.86
CA TYR A 83 -35.23 -1.73 -32.32
C TYR A 83 -35.11 -1.60 -33.83
N ASP A 84 -33.99 -2.05 -34.41
CA ASP A 84 -33.75 -1.97 -35.85
C ASP A 84 -34.75 -2.84 -36.64
N ALA A 85 -35.24 -3.93 -36.04
CA ALA A 85 -36.31 -4.77 -36.58
C ALA A 85 -37.74 -4.21 -36.37
N GLY A 86 -37.89 -3.11 -35.61
CA GLY A 86 -39.18 -2.53 -35.25
C GLY A 86 -39.98 -3.32 -34.20
N GLU A 87 -39.36 -4.31 -33.55
CA GLU A 87 -39.97 -5.16 -32.53
C GLU A 87 -40.03 -4.52 -31.14
N ARG A 88 -39.19 -3.49 -30.90
CA ARG A 88 -39.16 -2.72 -29.65
C ARG A 88 -39.05 -1.21 -29.93
N GLY A 89 -39.51 -0.42 -28.99
CA GLY A 89 -39.45 1.04 -29.07
C GLY A 89 -38.05 1.62 -28.81
N ILE A 90 -37.92 2.91 -29.09
CA ILE A 90 -36.68 3.68 -28.87
C ILE A 90 -36.32 3.82 -27.38
N LEU A 91 -37.32 3.78 -26.49
CA LEU A 91 -37.09 3.94 -25.06
C LEU A 91 -36.43 2.70 -24.45
N GLU A 92 -36.82 1.49 -24.85
CA GLU A 92 -36.16 0.27 -24.39
C GLU A 92 -34.70 0.20 -24.83
N LEU A 93 -34.41 0.68 -26.04
CA LEU A 93 -33.03 0.85 -26.51
C LEU A 93 -32.26 1.84 -25.64
N LEU A 94 -32.85 3.01 -25.33
CA LEU A 94 -32.20 4.02 -24.48
C LEU A 94 -31.92 3.49 -23.06
N ASP A 95 -32.85 2.72 -22.49
CA ASP A 95 -32.67 2.09 -21.18
C ASP A 95 -31.54 1.06 -21.20
N ALA A 96 -31.42 0.27 -22.26
CA ALA A 96 -30.31 -0.67 -22.43
C ALA A 96 -28.95 0.06 -22.55
N HIS A 97 -28.90 1.16 -23.30
CA HIS A 97 -27.72 2.05 -23.36
C HIS A 97 -27.35 2.61 -22.00
N ARG A 98 -28.34 3.10 -21.24
CA ARG A 98 -28.13 3.64 -19.90
C ARG A 98 -27.60 2.56 -18.95
N LEU A 99 -28.11 1.34 -19.02
CA LEU A 99 -27.65 0.20 -18.23
C LEU A 99 -26.18 -0.11 -18.54
N ALA A 100 -25.82 -0.24 -19.82
CA ALA A 100 -24.45 -0.52 -20.24
C ALA A 100 -23.48 0.60 -19.86
N ALA A 101 -23.86 1.86 -20.06
CA ALA A 101 -23.06 3.00 -19.64
C ALA A 101 -22.82 3.01 -18.12
N SER A 102 -23.86 2.74 -17.33
CA SER A 102 -23.75 2.67 -15.86
C SER A 102 -22.82 1.53 -15.42
N ALA A 103 -22.89 0.37 -16.08
CA ALA A 103 -21.98 -0.74 -15.83
C ALA A 103 -20.53 -0.36 -16.14
N ARG A 104 -20.26 0.28 -17.29
CA ARG A 104 -18.90 0.74 -17.65
C ARG A 104 -18.35 1.77 -16.66
N VAL A 105 -19.17 2.73 -16.20
CA VAL A 105 -18.75 3.72 -15.18
C VAL A 105 -18.37 3.02 -13.88
N ARG A 106 -19.18 2.05 -13.44
CA ARG A 106 -18.89 1.27 -12.23
C ARG A 106 -17.61 0.43 -12.39
N GLN A 107 -17.39 -0.18 -13.56
CA GLN A 107 -16.15 -0.89 -13.85
C GLN A 107 -14.93 0.04 -13.76
N ALA A 108 -15.01 1.24 -14.34
CA ALA A 108 -13.93 2.22 -14.28
C ALA A 108 -13.62 2.62 -12.82
N ALA A 109 -14.64 2.76 -11.97
CA ALA A 109 -14.45 3.03 -10.55
C ALA A 109 -13.75 1.87 -9.81
N LEU A 110 -14.08 0.62 -10.15
CA LEU A 110 -13.40 -0.56 -9.58
C LEU A 110 -11.94 -0.63 -10.05
N ASP A 111 -11.67 -0.36 -11.32
CA ASP A 111 -10.31 -0.34 -11.87
C ASP A 111 -9.48 0.78 -11.23
N LEU A 112 -10.05 1.96 -11.00
CA LEU A 112 -9.40 3.04 -10.25
C LEU A 112 -9.07 2.60 -8.81
N ALA A 113 -10.00 1.93 -8.14
CA ALA A 113 -9.81 1.44 -6.77
C ALA A 113 -8.70 0.37 -6.68
N VAL A 114 -8.47 -0.40 -7.75
CA VAL A 114 -7.33 -1.31 -7.88
C VAL A 114 -6.03 -0.51 -8.00
N ARG A 115 -5.98 0.47 -8.91
CA ARG A 115 -4.77 1.30 -9.13
C ARG A 115 -4.33 2.06 -7.89
N GLN A 116 -5.27 2.56 -7.10
CA GLN A 116 -4.95 3.24 -5.84
C GLN A 116 -4.21 2.33 -4.85
N ILE A 117 -4.64 1.08 -4.69
CA ILE A 117 -3.94 0.12 -3.81
C ILE A 117 -2.59 -0.29 -4.40
N GLU A 118 -2.48 -0.44 -5.72
CA GLU A 118 -1.18 -0.74 -6.36
C GLU A 118 -0.15 0.35 -6.04
N ILE A 119 -0.54 1.62 -6.15
CA ILE A 119 0.33 2.76 -5.81
C ILE A 119 0.68 2.74 -4.32
N GLU A 120 -0.28 2.48 -3.44
CA GLU A 120 -0.03 2.42 -1.99
C GLU A 120 0.92 1.27 -1.62
N LEU A 121 0.78 0.10 -2.27
CA LEU A 121 1.68 -1.02 -2.10
C LEU A 121 3.08 -0.73 -2.66
N GLU A 122 3.18 -0.11 -3.84
CA GLU A 122 4.46 0.31 -4.42
C GLU A 122 5.18 1.29 -3.48
N PHE A 123 4.46 2.27 -2.95
CA PHE A 123 5.00 3.19 -1.95
C PHE A 123 5.50 2.41 -0.72
N ALA A 124 4.65 1.61 -0.07
CA ALA A 124 5.00 0.87 1.15
C ALA A 124 6.19 -0.09 0.98
N THR A 125 6.32 -0.72 -0.20
CA THR A 125 7.44 -1.61 -0.52
C THR A 125 8.71 -0.85 -0.96
N GLY A 126 8.57 0.33 -1.55
CA GLY A 126 9.69 1.23 -1.87
C GLY A 126 10.42 1.72 -0.62
N TRP A 127 9.71 1.92 0.50
CA TRP A 127 10.33 2.18 1.80
C TRP A 127 11.14 0.98 2.31
N GLU A 128 10.72 -0.25 2.00
CA GLU A 128 11.37 -1.49 2.45
C GLU A 128 12.76 -1.72 1.80
N ILE A 129 13.02 -1.12 0.63
CA ILE A 129 14.31 -1.21 -0.08
C ILE A 129 15.29 -0.11 0.39
N GLY A 130 14.79 1.02 0.87
CA GLY A 130 15.59 2.19 1.26
C GLY A 130 15.99 2.28 2.74
N SER A 131 15.41 1.44 3.62
CA SER A 131 15.64 1.42 5.08
C SER A 131 16.45 0.22 5.54
#